data_AF-A0A3D3ZEV1-F1
#
_entry.id   AF-A0A3D3ZEV1-F1
#
_cell.length_a   1.000
_cell.length_b   1.000
_cell.length_c   1.000
_cell.angle_alpha   90.00
_cell.angle_beta   90.00
_cell.angle_gamma   90.00
#
_symmetry.space_group_name_H-M   'P 1'
#
loop_
_entity.id
_entity.type
_entity.pdbx_description
1 polymer ?
#
loop_
_entity_poly.entity_id
_entity_poly.type
_entity_poly.pdbx_seq_one_letter_code
_entity_poly.pdbx_strand_id
1 'polypeptide(L)'
;MCVVQLEDAFGSINVTIFPRLYEETTDLWVEETVLIVRGEVQVRRDEAGILCNSAEQLKAVEEEMNRKKYHVWITVQLTGSDEKAVSDDMLRVYDVYNCIRDKPGRDLYDIWVCNGEWQVLLTPSNNTMHYTTEVHDRLEAVLGKGAIEAMLVEH
;
A
#
# COMPACT_ATOMS: atom_id res chain seq x y z
N MET A 1 7.27 -30.09 -20.61
CA MET A 1 6.12 -29.23 -20.99
C MET A 1 5.07 -29.46 -19.93
N CYS A 2 4.60 -28.39 -19.31
CA CYS A 2 3.57 -28.43 -18.28
C CYS A 2 2.31 -27.74 -18.82
N VAL A 3 1.13 -28.23 -18.42
CA VAL A 3 -0.14 -27.56 -18.69
C VAL A 3 -0.82 -27.38 -17.34
N VAL A 4 -1.18 -26.14 -17.04
CA VAL A 4 -1.91 -25.77 -15.81
C VAL A 4 -3.21 -25.10 -16.19
N GLN A 5 -4.14 -25.10 -15.26
CA GLN A 5 -5.43 -24.42 -15.39
C GLN A 5 -5.39 -23.15 -14.55
N LEU A 6 -5.62 -22.00 -15.18
CA LEU A 6 -5.76 -20.71 -14.50
C LEU A 6 -7.25 -20.38 -14.39
N GLU A 7 -7.72 -20.04 -13.20
CA GLU A 7 -9.15 -19.79 -12.93
C GLU A 7 -9.39 -18.35 -12.48
N ASP A 8 -10.55 -17.81 -12.85
CA ASP A 8 -11.09 -16.55 -12.35
C ASP A 8 -12.57 -16.71 -11.93
N ALA A 9 -13.25 -15.61 -11.60
CA ALA A 9 -14.65 -15.62 -11.19
C ALA A 9 -15.64 -16.09 -12.29
N PHE A 10 -15.21 -16.11 -13.55
CA PHE A 10 -16.05 -16.38 -14.71
C PHE A 10 -15.68 -17.68 -15.44
N GLY A 11 -14.57 -18.31 -15.11
CA GLY A 11 -14.20 -19.63 -15.64
C GLY A 11 -12.72 -19.93 -15.53
N SER A 12 -12.22 -20.74 -16.47
CA SER A 12 -10.84 -21.20 -16.47
C SER A 12 -10.25 -21.27 -17.87
N ILE A 13 -8.94 -21.08 -17.99
CA ILE A 13 -8.19 -21.17 -19.23
C ILE A 13 -6.94 -22.05 -19.06
N ASN A 14 -6.63 -22.84 -20.08
CA ASN A 14 -5.42 -23.66 -20.10
C ASN A 14 -4.19 -22.81 -20.43
N VAL A 15 -3.14 -22.95 -19.63
CA VAL A 15 -1.85 -22.29 -19.82
C VAL A 15 -0.79 -23.34 -20.08
N THR A 16 -0.10 -23.25 -21.22
CA THR A 16 0.98 -24.15 -21.60
C THR A 16 2.33 -23.51 -21.29
N ILE A 17 3.17 -24.20 -20.52
CA ILE A 17 4.49 -23.75 -20.09
C ILE A 17 5.58 -24.62 -20.72
N PHE A 18 6.50 -23.98 -21.45
CA PHE A 18 7.67 -24.66 -22.01
C PHE A 18 8.68 -25.02 -20.91
N PRO A 19 9.46 -26.11 -21.08
CA PRO A 19 10.38 -26.62 -20.06
C PRO A 19 11.28 -25.55 -19.42
N ARG A 20 11.89 -24.68 -20.23
CA ARG A 20 12.77 -23.62 -19.75
C ARG A 20 12.07 -22.66 -18.78
N LEU A 21 10.88 -22.18 -19.15
CA LEU A 21 10.11 -21.28 -18.29
C LEU A 21 9.64 -22.00 -17.03
N TYR A 22 9.25 -23.27 -17.15
CA TYR A 22 8.84 -24.08 -16.00
C TYR A 22 9.97 -24.26 -14.99
N GLU A 23 11.19 -24.55 -15.44
CA GLU A 23 12.38 -24.64 -14.58
C GLU A 23 12.66 -23.33 -13.83
N GLU A 24 12.46 -22.18 -14.48
CA GLU A 24 12.65 -20.85 -13.87
C GLU A 24 11.53 -20.45 -12.90
N THR A 25 10.33 -21.04 -13.04
CA THR A 25 9.11 -20.63 -12.33
C THR A 25 8.44 -21.77 -11.56
N THR A 26 9.16 -22.86 -11.27
CA THR A 26 8.58 -24.08 -10.68
C THR A 26 7.78 -23.79 -9.41
N ASP A 27 8.30 -22.92 -8.54
CA ASP A 27 7.67 -22.57 -7.25
C ASP A 27 6.37 -21.75 -7.39
N LEU A 28 6.09 -21.20 -8.57
CA LEU A 28 4.89 -20.39 -8.82
C LEU A 28 3.65 -21.25 -9.12
N TRP A 29 3.85 -22.48 -9.62
CA TRP A 29 2.77 -23.33 -10.14
C TRP A 29 2.22 -24.27 -9.06
N VAL A 30 1.80 -23.70 -7.94
CA VAL A 30 1.12 -24.41 -6.85
C VAL A 30 -0.32 -23.93 -6.73
N GLU A 31 -1.19 -24.80 -6.22
CA GLU A 31 -2.61 -24.45 -6.00
C GLU A 31 -2.74 -23.18 -5.13
N GLU A 32 -3.83 -22.44 -5.34
CA GLU A 32 -4.17 -21.18 -4.65
C GLU A 32 -3.20 -20.00 -4.87
N THR A 33 -2.14 -20.15 -5.67
CA THR A 33 -1.24 -19.02 -5.97
C THR A 33 -1.86 -18.07 -7.01
N VAL A 34 -1.99 -16.80 -6.65
CA VAL A 34 -2.45 -15.76 -7.59
C VAL A 34 -1.30 -15.34 -8.49
N LEU A 35 -1.43 -15.60 -9.79
CA LEU A 35 -0.40 -15.32 -10.80
C LEU A 35 -0.86 -14.29 -11.83
N ILE A 36 0.07 -13.45 -12.27
CA ILE A 36 -0.02 -12.76 -13.56
C ILE A 36 0.72 -13.63 -14.59
N VAL A 37 0.00 -14.03 -15.64
CA VAL A 37 0.55 -14.78 -16.77
C VAL A 37 0.54 -13.91 -18.02
N ARG A 38 1.64 -13.92 -18.78
CA ARG A 38 1.73 -13.29 -20.10
C ARG A 38 2.09 -14.31 -21.16
N GLY A 39 1.44 -14.25 -22.31
CA GLY A 39 1.62 -15.23 -23.36
C GLY A 39 0.81 -14.95 -24.61
N GLU A 40 0.99 -15.80 -25.62
CA GLU A 40 0.20 -15.75 -26.85
C GLU A 40 -1.08 -16.56 -26.70
N VAL A 41 -2.21 -15.98 -27.08
CA VAL A 41 -3.48 -16.70 -27.12
C VAL A 41 -3.50 -17.61 -28.35
N GLN A 42 -3.72 -18.90 -28.14
CA GLN A 42 -3.89 -19.89 -29.19
C GLN A 42 -5.29 -20.50 -29.10
N VAL A 43 -5.97 -20.59 -30.24
CA VAL A 43 -7.26 -21.27 -30.34
C VAL A 43 -7.06 -22.54 -31.15
N ARG A 44 -7.42 -23.69 -30.58
CA ARG A 44 -7.36 -24.99 -31.26
C ARG A 44 -8.66 -25.73 -31.00
N ARG A 45 -9.32 -26.22 -32.06
CA ARG A 45 -10.59 -26.98 -31.95
C ARG A 45 -11.65 -26.28 -31.08
N ASP A 46 -11.73 -24.95 -31.21
CA ASP A 46 -12.66 -24.10 -30.45
C ASP A 46 -12.34 -23.93 -28.95
N GLU A 47 -11.19 -24.42 -28.49
CA GLU A 47 -10.67 -24.17 -27.13
C GLU A 47 -9.58 -23.11 -27.18
N ALA A 48 -9.75 -22.05 -26.39
CA ALA A 48 -8.73 -21.02 -26.18
C ALA A 48 -7.76 -21.45 -25.08
N GLY A 49 -6.48 -21.19 -25.30
CA GLY A 49 -5.41 -21.38 -24.31
C GLY A 49 -4.32 -20.33 -24.46
N ILE A 50 -3.45 -20.25 -23.47
CA ILE A 50 -2.32 -19.31 -23.45
C ILE A 50 -1.03 -20.11 -23.57
N LEU A 51 -0.21 -19.75 -24.54
CA LEU A 51 1.18 -20.17 -24.60
C LEU A 51 2.02 -19.21 -23.74
N CYS A 52 2.44 -19.67 -22.56
CA CYS A 52 3.04 -18.84 -21.53
C CYS A 52 4.48 -18.43 -21.89
N ASN A 53 4.75 -17.13 -21.85
CA ASN A 53 6.06 -16.52 -22.06
C ASN A 53 6.69 -16.04 -20.74
N SER A 54 5.86 -15.66 -19.76
CA SER A 54 6.31 -15.30 -18.41
C SER A 54 5.18 -15.50 -17.40
N ALA A 55 5.55 -15.84 -16.16
CA ALA A 55 4.65 -15.87 -15.02
C ALA A 55 5.30 -15.18 -13.83
N GLU A 56 4.53 -14.39 -13.10
CA GLU A 56 4.95 -13.72 -11.87
C GLU A 56 3.84 -13.81 -10.82
N GLN A 57 4.20 -13.98 -9.55
CA GLN A 57 3.22 -13.97 -8.47
C GLN A 57 2.67 -12.55 -8.28
N LEU A 58 1.35 -12.43 -8.18
CA LEU A 58 0.67 -11.18 -7.88
C LEU A 58 0.81 -10.84 -6.38
N LYS A 59 1.98 -10.36 -5.98
CA LYS A 59 2.27 -10.00 -4.58
C LYS A 59 1.40 -8.86 -4.04
N ALA A 60 1.02 -7.91 -4.92
CA ALA A 60 0.31 -6.71 -4.52
C ALA A 60 -1.08 -6.97 -3.92
N VAL A 61 -1.76 -8.05 -4.29
CA VAL A 61 -3.10 -8.34 -3.77
C VAL A 61 -3.03 -9.06 -2.43
N GLU A 62 -2.15 -10.05 -2.27
CA GLU A 62 -1.98 -10.77 -1.00
C GLU A 62 -1.36 -9.88 0.09
N GLU A 63 -0.33 -9.09 -0.27
CA GLU A 63 0.29 -8.15 0.67
C GLU A 63 -0.67 -7.02 1.07
N GLU A 64 -1.48 -6.47 0.15
CA GLU A 64 -2.44 -5.41 0.50
C GLU A 64 -3.74 -5.91 1.13
N MET A 65 -4.19 -7.14 0.86
CA MET A 65 -5.39 -7.72 1.49
C MET A 65 -5.14 -8.16 2.93
N ASN A 66 -3.95 -8.67 3.23
CA ASN A 66 -3.53 -8.99 4.60
C ASN A 66 -2.83 -7.81 5.30
N ARG A 67 -2.69 -6.66 4.63
CA ARG A 67 -2.12 -5.46 5.26
C ARG A 67 -3.08 -4.96 6.33
N LYS A 68 -2.61 -5.04 7.57
CA LYS A 68 -3.17 -4.35 8.72
C LYS A 68 -3.44 -2.88 8.35
N LYS A 69 -4.71 -2.45 8.43
CA LYS A 69 -5.08 -1.05 8.25
C LYS A 69 -4.82 -0.30 9.54
N TYR A 70 -4.18 0.86 9.45
CA TYR A 70 -3.96 1.74 10.59
C TYR A 70 -4.86 2.97 10.52
N HIS A 71 -5.27 3.44 11.69
CA HIS A 71 -5.72 4.81 11.90
C HIS A 71 -4.62 5.54 12.67
N VAL A 72 -4.11 6.61 12.09
CA VAL A 72 -2.94 7.35 12.60
C VAL A 72 -3.38 8.72 13.08
N TRP A 73 -3.12 9.04 14.35
CA TRP A 73 -3.29 10.38 14.90
C TRP A 73 -1.94 11.09 14.92
N ILE A 74 -1.90 12.24 14.25
CA ILE A 74 -0.72 13.10 14.14
C ILE A 74 -0.94 14.33 15.00
N THR A 75 -0.12 14.52 16.03
CA THR A 75 -0.25 15.65 16.94
C THR A 75 0.72 16.77 16.56
N VAL A 76 0.19 17.94 16.23
CA VAL A 76 0.93 19.15 15.91
C VAL A 76 0.76 20.16 17.04
N GLN A 77 1.83 20.31 17.83
CA GLN A 77 1.90 21.33 18.88
C GLN A 77 2.35 22.67 18.27
N LEU A 78 1.48 23.67 18.35
CA LEU A 78 1.77 25.06 17.98
C LEU A 78 2.72 25.68 19.03
N THR A 79 3.71 26.43 18.56
CA THR A 79 4.79 26.96 19.40
C THR A 79 4.53 28.37 19.92
N GLY A 80 3.58 29.10 19.32
CA GLY A 80 3.28 30.48 19.72
C GLY A 80 2.39 31.19 18.71
N SER A 81 2.28 32.50 18.87
CA SER A 81 1.49 33.37 17.98
C SER A 81 2.29 34.55 17.42
N ASP A 82 3.58 34.64 17.73
CA ASP A 82 4.48 35.57 17.06
C ASP A 82 4.85 35.09 15.65
N GLU A 83 5.29 36.02 14.80
CA GLU A 83 5.55 35.75 13.37
C GLU A 83 6.56 34.62 13.14
N LYS A 84 7.55 34.50 14.03
CA LYS A 84 8.57 33.46 13.92
C LYS A 84 7.99 32.10 14.27
N ALA A 85 7.28 31.99 15.41
CA ALA A 85 6.61 30.76 15.81
C ALA A 85 5.63 30.27 14.75
N VAL A 86 4.80 31.16 14.19
CA VAL A 86 3.85 30.80 13.12
C VAL A 86 4.56 30.31 11.86
N SER A 87 5.68 30.94 11.49
CA SER A 87 6.48 30.53 10.33
C SER A 87 7.12 29.16 10.54
N ASP A 88 7.69 28.90 11.72
CA ASP A 88 8.27 27.62 12.09
C ASP A 88 7.21 26.50 12.14
N ASP A 89 6.01 26.80 12.66
CA ASP A 89 4.86 25.88 12.68
C ASP A 89 4.40 25.54 11.26
N MET A 90 4.33 26.54 10.37
CA MET A 90 3.93 26.35 8.98
C MET A 90 4.92 25.44 8.23
N LEU A 91 6.22 25.60 8.47
CA LEU A 91 7.25 24.72 7.90
C LEU A 91 7.07 23.28 8.37
N ARG A 92 6.84 23.05 9.66
CA ARG A 92 6.61 21.70 10.20
C ARG A 92 5.36 21.04 9.59
N VAL A 93 4.27 21.79 9.46
CA VAL A 93 3.04 21.28 8.80
C VAL A 93 3.31 20.94 7.33
N TYR A 94 4.08 21.76 6.63
CA TYR A 94 4.46 21.50 5.24
C TYR A 94 5.32 20.23 5.11
N ASP A 95 6.25 20.00 6.04
CA ASP A 95 7.08 18.80 6.06
C ASP A 95 6.26 17.53 6.34
N VAL A 96 5.29 17.61 7.25
CA VAL A 96 4.31 16.52 7.49
C VAL A 96 3.54 16.22 6.21
N TYR A 97 3.02 17.24 5.54
CA TYR A 97 2.29 17.09 4.28
C TYR A 97 3.14 16.42 3.20
N ASN A 98 4.40 16.82 3.04
CA ASN A 98 5.30 16.19 2.06
C ASN A 98 5.60 14.73 2.42
N CYS A 99 5.80 14.41 3.71
CA CYS A 99 6.01 13.03 4.13
C CYS A 99 4.84 12.10 3.77
N ILE A 100 3.61 12.60 3.82
CA ILE A 100 2.40 11.83 3.52
C ILE A 100 2.15 11.76 2.00
N ARG A 101 2.28 12.89 1.29
CA ARG A 101 1.93 12.99 -0.14
C ARG A 101 2.71 12.00 -1.02
N ASP A 102 3.97 11.74 -0.68
CA ASP A 102 4.86 10.96 -1.54
C ASP A 102 4.50 9.46 -1.58
N LYS A 103 3.65 8.97 -0.67
CA LYS A 103 3.23 7.56 -0.60
C LYS A 103 1.71 7.45 -0.30
N PRO A 104 0.84 7.56 -1.32
CA PRO A 104 -0.59 7.33 -1.12
C PRO A 104 -0.84 5.87 -0.71
N GLY A 105 -1.79 5.64 0.20
CA GLY A 105 -2.09 4.32 0.73
C GLY A 105 -3.54 4.18 1.18
N ARG A 106 -3.82 3.13 1.97
CA ARG A 106 -5.16 2.79 2.45
C ARG A 106 -5.35 3.01 3.96
N ASP A 107 -4.31 3.48 4.65
CA ASP A 107 -4.37 3.81 6.07
C ASP A 107 -5.00 5.20 6.23
N LEU A 108 -5.71 5.42 7.33
CA LEU A 108 -6.35 6.69 7.62
C LEU A 108 -5.49 7.52 8.55
N TYR A 109 -5.59 8.84 8.42
CA TYR A 109 -4.97 9.74 9.38
C TYR A 109 -5.83 10.94 9.73
N ASP A 110 -5.72 11.37 10.99
CA ASP A 110 -6.27 12.63 11.46
C ASP A 110 -5.17 13.46 12.14
N ILE A 111 -5.37 14.76 12.20
CA ILE A 111 -4.39 15.69 12.78
C ILE A 111 -5.00 16.36 14.01
N TRP A 112 -4.41 16.13 15.17
CA TRP A 112 -4.65 16.94 16.36
C TRP A 112 -3.80 18.19 16.30
N VAL A 113 -4.41 19.38 16.36
CA VAL A 113 -3.69 20.64 16.50
C VAL A 113 -3.97 21.18 17.89
N CYS A 114 -2.91 21.51 18.64
CA CYS A 114 -3.01 22.00 20.00
C CYS A 114 -2.02 23.14 20.28
N ASN A 115 -2.38 24.05 21.17
CA ASN A 115 -1.50 25.16 21.62
C ASN A 115 -1.28 25.16 23.14
N GLY A 116 -1.66 24.07 23.83
CA GLY A 116 -1.62 23.93 25.29
C GLY A 116 -2.89 24.38 26.01
N GLU A 117 -3.71 25.25 25.41
CA GLU A 117 -4.99 25.71 25.97
C GLU A 117 -6.19 25.05 25.30
N TRP A 118 -6.10 24.85 23.98
CA TRP A 118 -7.11 24.16 23.19
C TRP A 118 -6.51 23.05 22.35
N GLN A 119 -7.39 22.14 21.91
CA GLN A 119 -7.11 21.06 20.99
C GLN A 119 -8.26 20.93 19.98
N VAL A 120 -7.94 20.75 18.71
CA VAL A 120 -8.90 20.53 17.63
C VAL A 120 -8.46 19.35 16.78
N LEU A 121 -9.41 18.47 16.44
CA LEU A 121 -9.21 17.41 15.46
C LEU A 121 -9.51 17.94 14.07
N LEU A 122 -8.56 17.80 13.15
CA LEU A 122 -8.71 18.08 11.74
C LEU A 122 -8.68 16.76 10.96
N THR A 123 -9.77 16.47 10.26
CA THR A 123 -9.85 15.36 9.30
C THR A 123 -9.74 15.92 7.89
N PRO A 124 -8.61 15.72 7.19
CA PRO A 124 -8.45 16.18 5.82
C PRO A 124 -9.48 15.56 4.87
N SER A 125 -9.81 16.26 3.79
CA SER A 125 -10.72 15.72 2.75
C SER A 125 -10.16 14.48 2.05
N ASN A 126 -8.83 14.41 1.91
CA ASN A 126 -8.10 13.21 1.52
C ASN A 126 -7.25 12.76 2.71
N ASN A 127 -7.84 11.93 3.57
CA ASN A 127 -7.22 11.47 4.81
C ASN A 127 -6.56 10.09 4.67
N THR A 128 -6.04 9.75 3.49
CA THR A 128 -5.36 8.47 3.25
C THR A 128 -3.85 8.62 3.20
N MET A 129 -3.15 7.61 3.74
CA MET A 129 -1.70 7.53 3.74
C MET A 129 -1.23 6.07 3.67
N HIS A 130 0.06 5.87 3.36
CA HIS A 130 0.71 4.57 3.49
C HIS A 130 1.56 4.55 4.77
N TYR A 131 0.99 4.07 5.87
CA TYR A 131 1.69 4.03 7.16
C TYR A 131 2.76 2.93 7.18
N THR A 132 4.00 3.32 7.50
CA THR A 132 5.13 2.42 7.71
C THR A 132 5.97 2.94 8.86
N THR A 133 6.86 2.10 9.40
CA THR A 133 7.83 2.50 10.42
C THR A 133 8.73 3.64 9.93
N GLU A 134 9.11 3.64 8.65
CA GLU A 134 9.89 4.74 8.04
C GLU A 134 9.12 6.06 8.06
N VAL A 135 7.83 6.04 7.71
CA VAL A 135 6.98 7.25 7.76
C VAL A 135 6.76 7.69 9.19
N HIS A 136 6.57 6.76 10.13
CA HIS A 136 6.45 7.05 11.56
C HIS A 136 7.68 7.80 12.08
N ASP A 137 8.87 7.24 11.88
CA ASP A 137 10.14 7.83 12.37
C ASP A 137 10.40 9.20 11.75
N ARG A 138 10.07 9.38 10.46
CA ARG A 138 10.18 10.69 9.78
C ARG A 138 9.23 11.73 10.36
N LEU A 139 7.98 11.35 10.64
CA LEU A 139 7.00 12.25 11.24
C LEU A 139 7.39 12.63 12.68
N GLU A 140 7.86 11.68 13.49
CA GLU A 140 8.40 11.97 14.82
C GLU A 140 9.65 12.85 14.78
N ALA A 141 10.50 12.72 13.77
CA ALA A 141 11.67 13.60 13.63
C ALA A 141 11.27 15.06 13.39
N VAL A 142 10.12 15.31 12.75
CA VAL A 142 9.59 16.65 12.47
C VAL A 142 8.80 17.21 13.66
N LEU A 143 7.94 16.40 14.28
CA LEU A 143 6.98 16.83 15.29
C LEU A 143 7.42 16.57 16.73
N GLY A 144 8.41 15.71 16.93
CA GLY A 144 8.86 15.23 18.23
C GLY A 144 8.40 13.79 18.52
N LYS A 145 9.08 13.15 19.46
CA LYS A 145 8.74 11.79 19.91
C LYS A 145 7.38 11.76 20.61
N GLY A 146 6.59 10.73 20.32
CA GLY A 146 5.24 10.54 20.85
C GLY A 146 4.18 11.40 20.16
N ALA A 147 4.53 12.14 19.10
CA ALA A 147 3.56 12.91 18.33
C ALA A 147 2.66 12.05 17.44
N ILE A 148 3.06 10.79 17.18
CA ILE A 148 2.38 9.88 16.26
C ILE A 148 1.84 8.69 17.04
N GLU A 149 0.52 8.50 17.00
CA GLU A 149 -0.15 7.33 17.54
C GLU A 149 -0.81 6.55 16.41
N ALA A 150 -0.51 5.27 16.26
CA ALA A 150 -1.10 4.42 15.23
C ALA A 150 -1.83 3.25 15.88
N MET A 151 -3.13 3.15 15.64
CA MET A 151 -3.94 2.00 16.07
C MET A 151 -4.31 1.12 14.89
N LEU A 152 -4.35 -0.18 15.16
CA LEU A 152 -4.86 -1.16 14.21
C LEU A 152 -6.38 -1.04 14.12
N VAL A 153 -6.89 -0.86 12.91
CA VAL A 153 -8.31 -0.96 12.62
C VAL A 153 -8.59 -2.42 12.32
N GLU A 154 -9.09 -3.16 13.32
CA GLU A 154 -9.64 -4.50 13.10
C GLU A 154 -10.97 -4.36 12.32
N HIS A 155 -11.14 -5.18 11.28
CA HIS A 155 -12.40 -5.32 10.54
C HIS A 155 -13.35 -6.25 11.29
#